data_AF-A0A537SD80-F1
#
_entry.id   AF-A0A537SD80-F1
#
_cell.length_a   1.000
_cell.length_b   1.000
_cell.length_c   1.000
_cell.angle_alpha   90.00
_cell.angle_beta   90.00
_cell.angle_gamma   90.00
#
_symmetry.space_group_name_H-M   'P 1'
#
loop_
_entity.id
_entity.type
_entity.pdbx_description
1 polymer ?
#
loop_
_entity_poly.entity_id
_entity_poly.type
_entity_poly.pdbx_seq_one_letter_code
_entity_poly.pdbx_strand_id
1 'polypeptide(L)' 'MLFTVEIDCGADDLTSAMSKMREWLDGQRFEPDTFRHTVDGETITITVQFKVESKAIAFARAFDGKLL' A
#
# COMPACT_ATOMS: atom_id res chain seq x y z
N MET A 1 -13.49 -6.91 -9.77
CA MET A 1 -13.33 -5.56 -9.22
C MET A 1 -11.98 -5.51 -8.53
N LEU A 2 -11.21 -4.44 -8.71
CA LEU A 2 -9.93 -4.25 -8.03
C LEU A 2 -10.15 -3.18 -6.95
N PHE A 3 -9.76 -3.51 -5.72
CA PHE A 3 -9.86 -2.64 -4.57
C PHE A 3 -8.54 -1.91 -4.41
N THR A 4 -8.59 -0.59 -4.43
CA THR A 4 -7.39 0.24 -4.47
C THR A 4 -7.17 0.85 -3.10
N VAL A 5 -5.97 0.71 -2.56
CA VAL A 5 -5.56 1.33 -1.30
C VAL A 5 -4.51 2.37 -1.60
N GLU A 6 -4.73 3.60 -1.15
CA GLU A 6 -3.76 4.68 -1.23
C GLU A 6 -3.18 4.97 0.14
N ILE A 7 -1.86 5.09 0.20
CA ILE A 7 -1.12 5.41 1.42
C ILE A 7 -0.23 6.60 1.10
N ASP A 8 -0.31 7.62 1.93
CA ASP A 8 0.54 8.79 1.81
C ASP A 8 1.73 8.67 2.76
N CYS A 9 2.94 8.91 2.24
CA CYS A 9 4.16 8.85 3.05
C CYS A 9 5.18 9.88 2.55
N GLY A 10 6.07 10.32 3.44
CA GLY A 10 7.14 11.26 3.08
C GLY A 10 8.20 10.60 2.19
N ALA A 11 8.84 11.40 1.32
CA ALA A 11 9.84 10.89 0.40
C ALA A 11 11.06 10.24 1.08
N ASP A 12 11.44 10.75 2.25
CA ASP A 12 12.55 10.23 3.06
C ASP A 12 12.24 8.84 3.67
N ASP A 13 10.95 8.52 3.93
CA ASP A 13 10.54 7.25 4.53
C ASP A 13 10.17 6.18 3.49
N LEU A 14 10.16 6.49 2.18
CA LEU A 14 9.67 5.58 1.13
C LEU A 14 10.27 4.19 1.21
N THR A 15 11.60 4.11 1.35
CA THR A 15 12.32 2.84 1.34
C THR A 15 11.96 2.01 2.57
N SER A 16 11.81 2.66 3.72
CA SER A 16 11.37 2.05 4.98
C SER A 16 9.92 1.59 4.88
N ALA A 17 9.04 2.43 4.34
CA ALA A 17 7.63 2.14 4.12
C ALA A 17 7.45 0.96 3.15
N MET A 18 8.15 0.94 2.01
CA MET A 18 8.10 -0.19 1.06
C MET A 18 8.61 -1.49 1.68
N SER A 19 9.66 -1.43 2.48
CA SER A 19 10.22 -2.61 3.17
C SER A 19 9.20 -3.18 4.16
N LYS A 20 8.62 -2.33 5.02
CA LYS A 20 7.55 -2.72 5.95
C LYS A 20 6.32 -3.27 5.23
N MET A 21 5.90 -2.66 4.13
CA MET A 21 4.78 -3.14 3.31
C MET A 21 5.07 -4.53 2.75
N ARG A 22 6.28 -4.75 2.23
CA ARG A 22 6.68 -6.04 1.69
C ARG A 22 6.71 -7.12 2.77
N GLU A 23 7.29 -6.83 3.93
CA GLU A 23 7.32 -7.77 5.07
C GLU A 23 5.91 -8.11 5.57
N TRP A 24 5.04 -7.10 5.67
CA TRP A 24 3.65 -7.32 6.08
C TRP A 24 2.87 -8.16 5.06
N LEU A 25 3.03 -7.88 3.76
CA LEU A 25 2.41 -8.65 2.68
C LEU A 25 2.90 -10.11 2.66
N ASP A 26 4.21 -10.32 2.84
CA ASP A 26 4.80 -11.66 2.92
C ASP A 26 4.27 -12.43 4.14
N GLY A 27 4.24 -11.79 5.32
CA GLY A 27 3.71 -12.38 6.55
C GLY A 27 2.22 -12.74 6.47
N GLN A 28 1.42 -11.95 5.75
CA GLN A 28 0.00 -12.25 5.49
C GLN A 28 -0.20 -13.18 4.29
N ARG A 29 0.87 -13.51 3.53
CA ARG A 29 0.81 -14.19 2.22
C ARG A 29 -0.18 -13.52 1.26
N PHE A 30 -0.16 -12.21 1.23
CA PHE A 30 -1.01 -11.41 0.35
C PHE A 30 -0.22 -11.03 -0.89
N GLU A 31 -0.68 -11.52 -2.04
CA GLU A 31 -0.20 -11.08 -3.35
C GLU A 31 -1.03 -9.87 -3.79
N PRO A 32 -0.45 -8.65 -3.80
CA PRO A 32 -1.07 -7.51 -4.48
C PRO A 32 -1.05 -7.76 -5.98
N ASP A 33 -2.09 -7.28 -6.67
CA ASP A 33 -2.19 -7.40 -8.12
C ASP A 33 -1.39 -6.32 -8.84
N THR A 34 -1.43 -5.10 -8.28
CA THR A 34 -0.67 -3.96 -8.78
C THR A 34 -0.12 -3.18 -7.60
N PHE A 35 1.14 -2.79 -7.72
CA PHE A 35 1.80 -1.88 -6.78
C PHE A 35 2.33 -0.70 -7.58
N ARG A 36 1.92 0.50 -7.20
CA ARG A 36 2.32 1.75 -7.83
C ARG A 36 2.70 2.74 -6.74
N HIS A 37 3.69 3.57 -6.99
CA HIS A 37 3.96 4.73 -6.17
C HIS A 37 4.08 5.95 -7.09
N THR A 38 3.57 7.07 -6.64
CA THR A 38 3.65 8.36 -7.32
C THR A 38 4.33 9.32 -6.38
N VAL A 39 5.37 10.00 -6.84
CA VAL A 39 6.09 11.01 -6.07
C VAL A 39 5.61 12.37 -6.54
N ASP A 40 5.06 13.17 -5.63
CA ASP A 40 4.65 14.55 -5.83
C ASP A 40 5.41 15.45 -4.84
N GLY A 41 6.55 15.98 -5.29
CA GLY A 41 7.45 16.77 -4.45
C GLY A 41 8.02 15.97 -3.27
N GLU A 42 7.72 16.42 -2.05
CA GLU A 42 8.14 15.76 -0.79
C GLU A 42 7.16 14.65 -0.35
N THR A 43 6.03 14.50 -1.06
CA THR A 43 4.96 13.57 -0.72
C THR A 43 4.96 12.39 -1.68
N ILE A 44 4.73 11.19 -1.17
CA ILE A 44 4.65 9.98 -1.98
C ILE A 44 3.34 9.26 -1.69
N THR A 45 2.57 9.06 -2.74
CA THR A 45 1.34 8.28 -2.71
C THR A 45 1.62 6.89 -3.23
N ILE A 46 1.52 5.89 -2.35
CA ILE A 46 1.63 4.47 -2.67
C ILE A 46 0.22 3.93 -2.92
N THR A 47 -0.02 3.44 -4.12
CA THR A 47 -1.26 2.84 -4.56
C THR A 47 -1.10 1.33 -4.71
N VAL A 48 -1.83 0.55 -3.92
CA VAL A 48 -1.80 -0.91 -3.96
C VAL A 48 -3.18 -1.45 -4.30
N GLN A 49 -3.26 -2.31 -5.31
CA GLN A 49 -4.52 -2.89 -5.76
C GLN A 49 -4.61 -4.36 -5.39
N PHE A 50 -5.76 -4.75 -4.86
CA PHE A 50 -6.06 -6.13 -4.50
C PHE A 50 -7.31 -6.61 -5.22
N LYS A 51 -7.32 -7.89 -5.62
CA LYS A 51 -8.52 -8.55 -6.16
C LYS A 51 -9.57 -8.87 -5.10
N VAL A 52 -9.18 -8.82 -3.82
CA VAL A 52 -10.03 -9.21 -2.68
C VAL A 52 -10.20 -8.02 -1.75
N GLU A 53 -11.45 -7.61 -1.53
CA GLU A 53 -11.81 -6.48 -0.67
C GLU A 53 -11.23 -6.62 0.73
N SER A 54 -11.36 -7.80 1.34
CA SER A 54 -10.87 -8.05 2.69
C SER A 54 -9.35 -7.89 2.83
N LYS A 55 -8.58 -8.18 1.76
CA LYS A 55 -7.12 -7.94 1.74
C LYS A 55 -6.82 -6.45 1.68
N ALA A 56 -7.57 -5.71 0.85
CA ALA A 56 -7.44 -4.26 0.74
C ALA A 56 -7.81 -3.55 2.05
N ILE A 57 -8.89 -3.96 2.71
CA ILE A 57 -9.31 -3.43 4.02
C ILE A 57 -8.23 -3.72 5.08
N ALA A 58 -7.69 -4.94 5.12
CA ALA A 58 -6.64 -5.30 6.07
C ALA A 58 -5.37 -4.46 5.86
N PHE A 59 -4.99 -4.25 4.60
CA PHE A 59 -3.83 -3.43 4.24
C PHE A 59 -4.06 -1.95 4.58
N ALA A 60 -5.22 -1.39 4.20
CA ALA A 60 -5.62 -0.04 4.57
C ALA A 60 -5.56 0.19 6.09
N ARG A 61 -6.07 -0.75 6.88
CA ARG A 61 -6.00 -0.67 8.36
C ARG A 61 -4.58 -0.78 8.92
N ALA A 62 -3.70 -1.56 8.28
CA ALA A 62 -2.34 -1.76 8.75
C ALA A 62 -1.43 -0.54 8.51
N PHE A 63 -1.70 0.21 7.43
CA PHE A 63 -0.88 1.33 6.99
C PHE A 63 -1.58 2.69 7.07
N ASP A 64 -2.72 2.76 7.75
CA ASP A 64 -3.61 3.95 7.80
C ASP A 64 -3.96 4.50 6.40
N GLY A 65 -4.07 3.57 5.44
CA GLY A 65 -4.38 3.87 4.04
C GLY A 65 -5.86 4.07 3.79
N LYS A 66 -6.18 4.77 2.70
CA LYS A 66 -7.55 5.00 2.24
C LYS A 66 -7.93 3.96 1.19
N LEU A 67 -9.05 3.26 1.40
CA LEU A 67 -9.65 2.38 0.41
C LEU A 67 -10.52 3.18 -0.57
N LEU A 68 -10.34 2.96 -1.87
CA LEU A 68 -11.12 3.51 -2.98
C LEU A 68 -11.92 2.44 -3.72
#